data_AF-A0A543J6F4-F1
#
_entry.id   AF-A0A543J6F4-F1
#
_cell.length_a   1.000
_cell.length_b   1.000
_cell.length_c   1.000
_cell.angle_alpha   90.00
_cell.angle_beta   90.00
_cell.angle_gamma   90.00
#
_symmetry.space_group_name_H-M   'P 1'
#
loop_
_entity.id
_entity.type
_entity.pdbx_description
1 polymer ?
#
loop_
_entity_poly.entity_id
_entity_poly.type
_entity_poly.pdbx_seq_one_letter_code
_entity_poly.pdbx_strand_id
1 'polypeptide(L)'
;MTARVAERYVEDIIKLHDRMTIGRLRDSVDGEPIHVFDPGDGLVTLSVRESQLPDRYLRCLLGFRLAQYVRLGWISPEIVFRRALFHEELRSRAGGENTHTVTLCSATGKVRGYVGLSGSKDVRPLPLDSADRERFPTEAAHRVDLLAARAAPGWTVHHVFEVKRFLRDQAMPPGPAATRVPWHVVLGFGRTLLRLGGPDRRVLVVGDAKERVAMRHLELMGLDLEVVHGTSPSLPRTDPNWPIYAQENLAKPFVGAVPPSYADDVRTIEEHLSYHPGEEPVRALISKLWQRRRAAAAAKGGAVR
;
A
#
# COMPACT_ATOMS: atom_id res chain seq x y z
N MET A 1 -23.97 -27.65 -9.82
CA MET A 1 -22.76 -27.91 -10.65
C MET A 1 -21.80 -26.72 -10.71
N THR A 2 -22.25 -25.49 -10.47
CA THR A 2 -21.47 -24.24 -10.60
C THR A 2 -20.47 -23.95 -9.47
N ALA A 3 -20.77 -24.31 -8.22
CA ALA A 3 -19.91 -24.00 -7.06
C ALA A 3 -18.53 -24.67 -7.14
N ARG A 4 -18.49 -25.99 -7.40
CA ARG A 4 -17.25 -26.77 -7.53
C ARG A 4 -16.37 -26.31 -8.70
N VAL A 5 -16.97 -25.81 -9.78
CA VAL A 5 -16.23 -25.24 -10.92
C VAL A 5 -15.63 -23.88 -10.55
N ALA A 6 -16.38 -23.05 -9.82
CA ALA A 6 -15.87 -21.76 -9.32
C ALA A 6 -14.72 -21.94 -8.33
N GLU A 7 -14.83 -22.88 -7.40
CA GLU A 7 -13.76 -23.24 -6.46
C GLU A 7 -12.49 -23.68 -7.20
N ARG A 8 -12.62 -24.60 -8.16
CA ARG A 8 -11.49 -25.06 -8.97
C ARG A 8 -10.85 -23.92 -9.76
N TYR A 9 -11.65 -23.06 -10.38
CA TYR A 9 -11.14 -21.91 -11.14
C TYR A 9 -10.30 -20.97 -10.26
N VAL A 10 -10.78 -20.70 -9.05
CA VAL A 10 -10.10 -19.87 -8.06
C VAL A 10 -8.81 -20.52 -7.58
N GLU A 11 -8.82 -21.82 -7.29
CA GLU A 11 -7.60 -22.55 -6.95
C GLU A 11 -6.56 -22.49 -8.07
N ASP A 12 -6.99 -22.64 -9.32
CA ASP A 12 -6.11 -22.63 -10.48
C ASP A 12 -5.48 -21.23 -10.69
N ILE A 13 -6.22 -20.15 -10.46
CA ILE A 13 -5.68 -18.78 -10.45
C ILE A 13 -4.64 -18.59 -9.33
N ILE A 14 -4.95 -19.08 -8.13
CA ILE A 14 -4.02 -18.99 -7.00
C ILE A 14 -2.72 -19.73 -7.33
N LYS A 15 -2.82 -20.97 -7.85
CA LYS A 15 -1.67 -21.78 -8.26
C LYS A 15 -0.88 -21.14 -9.40
N LEU A 16 -1.55 -20.50 -10.36
CA LEU A 16 -0.90 -19.76 -11.44
C LEU A 16 -0.02 -18.65 -10.88
N HIS A 17 -0.57 -17.80 -10.01
CA HIS A 17 0.16 -16.65 -9.45
C HIS A 17 1.21 -17.05 -8.42
N ASP A 18 1.05 -18.18 -7.73
CA ASP A 18 2.09 -18.73 -6.86
C ASP A 18 3.35 -19.16 -7.61
N ARG A 19 3.20 -19.62 -8.86
CA ARG A 19 4.30 -20.07 -9.70
C ARG A 19 4.92 -18.93 -10.51
N MET A 20 4.26 -17.78 -10.55
CA MET A 20 4.67 -16.65 -11.35
C MET A 20 5.92 -15.99 -10.76
N THR A 21 6.87 -15.67 -11.64
CA THR A 21 8.09 -14.95 -11.31
C THR A 21 8.27 -13.76 -12.26
N ILE A 22 8.85 -12.69 -11.74
CA ILE A 22 9.12 -11.46 -12.49
C ILE A 22 10.59 -11.04 -12.34
N GLY A 23 11.50 -12.00 -12.53
CA GLY A 23 12.94 -11.84 -12.24
C GLY A 23 13.66 -10.73 -13.02
N ARG A 24 13.11 -10.29 -14.16
CA ARG A 24 13.65 -9.17 -14.96
C ARG A 24 12.91 -7.86 -14.76
N LEU A 25 12.05 -7.76 -13.73
CA LEU A 25 11.25 -6.56 -13.49
C LEU A 25 12.13 -5.33 -13.38
N ARG A 26 13.17 -5.38 -12.54
CA ARG A 26 14.10 -4.27 -12.28
C ARG A 26 14.71 -3.72 -13.57
N ASP A 27 15.17 -4.61 -14.45
CA ASP A 27 15.86 -4.22 -15.70
C ASP A 27 14.88 -3.81 -16.81
N SER A 28 13.58 -4.00 -16.59
CA SER A 28 12.54 -3.65 -17.56
C SER A 28 11.75 -2.41 -17.15
N VAL A 29 12.16 -1.72 -16.09
CA VAL A 29 11.55 -0.44 -15.69
C VAL A 29 12.00 0.64 -16.66
N ASP A 30 11.05 1.40 -17.19
CA ASP A 30 11.37 2.54 -18.03
C ASP A 30 11.81 3.74 -17.17
N GLY A 31 13.02 4.24 -17.44
CA GLY A 31 13.63 5.35 -16.70
C GLY A 31 14.01 5.02 -15.26
N GLU A 32 14.33 6.06 -14.49
CA GLU A 32 14.79 5.90 -13.10
C GLU A 32 13.62 5.53 -12.18
N PRO A 33 13.70 4.40 -11.43
CA PRO A 33 12.71 4.07 -10.42
C PRO A 33 12.56 5.15 -9.35
N ILE A 34 11.40 5.19 -8.68
CA ILE A 34 11.22 6.06 -7.50
C ILE A 34 12.22 5.68 -6.41
N HIS A 35 12.43 4.38 -6.22
CA HIS A 35 13.34 3.84 -5.23
C HIS A 35 13.73 2.40 -5.56
N VAL A 36 14.99 2.05 -5.31
CA VAL A 36 15.50 0.68 -5.34
C VAL A 36 16.23 0.43 -4.03
N PHE A 37 16.00 -0.72 -3.40
CA PHE A 37 16.69 -1.15 -2.21
C PHE A 37 17.03 -2.64 -2.29
N ASP A 38 18.32 -2.95 -2.15
CA ASP A 38 18.88 -4.29 -2.23
C ASP A 38 20.05 -4.37 -1.24
N PRO A 39 19.80 -4.75 0.03
CA PRO A 39 20.82 -4.81 1.06
C PRO A 39 21.63 -6.12 1.01
N GLY A 40 21.41 -6.99 0.02
CA GLY A 40 22.08 -8.28 -0.09
C GLY A 40 21.49 -9.39 0.81
N ASP A 41 20.29 -9.22 1.35
CA ASP A 41 19.61 -10.20 2.21
C ASP A 41 18.71 -11.20 1.44
N GLY A 42 18.86 -11.26 0.11
CA GLY A 42 18.05 -12.08 -0.77
C GLY A 42 16.68 -11.48 -1.12
N LEU A 43 16.41 -10.23 -0.72
CA LEU A 43 15.24 -9.45 -1.12
C LEU A 43 15.67 -8.19 -1.89
N VAL A 44 14.90 -7.85 -2.92
CA VAL A 44 15.01 -6.56 -3.62
C VAL A 44 13.67 -5.86 -3.59
N THR A 45 13.66 -4.59 -3.17
CA THR A 45 12.48 -3.74 -3.20
C THR A 45 12.62 -2.70 -4.29
N LEU A 46 11.58 -2.57 -5.10
CA LEU A 46 11.46 -1.62 -6.17
C LEU A 46 10.19 -0.79 -5.97
N SER A 47 10.30 0.52 -6.01
CA SER A 47 9.15 1.43 -6.09
C SER A 47 9.18 2.16 -7.42
N VAL A 48 8.09 2.09 -8.16
CA VAL A 48 7.96 2.62 -9.53
C VAL A 48 6.59 3.22 -9.73
N ARG A 49 6.50 4.12 -10.71
CA ARG A 49 5.22 4.55 -11.26
C ARG A 49 4.62 3.46 -12.13
N GLU A 50 3.30 3.43 -12.25
CA GLU A 50 2.60 2.49 -13.14
C GLU A 50 3.03 2.66 -14.60
N SER A 51 3.29 3.89 -15.05
CA SER A 51 3.73 4.18 -16.43
C SER A 51 5.11 3.61 -16.77
N GLN A 52 5.93 3.32 -15.76
CA GLN A 52 7.27 2.76 -15.94
C GLN A 52 7.26 1.23 -16.06
N LEU A 53 6.09 0.59 -15.86
CA LEU A 53 5.95 -0.84 -15.89
C LEU A 53 5.47 -1.30 -17.27
N PRO A 54 6.21 -2.22 -17.93
CA PRO A 54 5.66 -2.95 -19.06
C PRO A 54 4.37 -3.66 -18.64
N ASP A 55 3.36 -3.61 -19.52
CA ASP A 55 2.02 -4.14 -19.25
C ASP A 55 2.02 -5.59 -18.73
N ARG A 56 2.95 -6.43 -19.21
CA ARG A 56 3.10 -7.81 -18.73
C ARG A 56 3.38 -7.87 -17.23
N TYR A 57 4.26 -7.02 -16.71
CA TYR A 57 4.62 -7.01 -15.29
C TYR A 57 3.54 -6.38 -14.44
N LEU A 58 2.90 -5.32 -14.94
CA LEU A 58 1.72 -4.76 -14.28
C LEU A 58 0.64 -5.83 -14.08
N ARG A 59 0.31 -6.60 -15.14
CA ARG A 59 -0.63 -7.73 -15.04
C ARG A 59 -0.18 -8.80 -14.05
N CYS A 60 1.11 -9.14 -13.99
CA CYS A 60 1.65 -10.05 -12.98
C CYS A 60 1.42 -9.53 -11.55
N LEU A 61 1.68 -8.24 -11.29
CA LEU A 61 1.46 -7.63 -9.97
C LEU A 61 -0.01 -7.60 -9.58
N LEU A 62 -0.90 -7.28 -10.53
CA LEU A 62 -2.35 -7.33 -10.34
C LEU A 62 -2.85 -8.76 -10.10
N GLY A 63 -2.22 -9.74 -10.74
CA GLY A 63 -2.44 -11.16 -10.54
C GLY A 63 -2.07 -11.62 -9.14
N PHE A 64 -0.87 -11.26 -8.70
CA PHE A 64 -0.43 -11.48 -7.32
C PHE A 64 -1.43 -10.90 -6.31
N ARG A 65 -1.85 -9.64 -6.49
CA ARG A 65 -2.85 -8.98 -5.63
C ARG A 65 -4.15 -9.76 -5.56
N LEU A 66 -4.70 -10.14 -6.72
CA LEU A 66 -5.93 -10.92 -6.80
C LEU A 66 -5.81 -12.23 -6.00
N ALA A 67 -4.73 -12.99 -6.21
CA ALA A 67 -4.51 -14.26 -5.52
C ALA A 67 -4.45 -14.08 -3.99
N GLN A 68 -3.72 -13.06 -3.50
CA GLN A 68 -3.67 -12.81 -2.05
C GLN A 68 -5.03 -12.36 -1.50
N TYR A 69 -5.79 -11.53 -2.23
CA TYR A 69 -7.10 -11.07 -1.80
C TYR A 69 -8.16 -12.16 -1.75
N VAL A 70 -8.12 -13.09 -2.69
CA VAL A 70 -9.01 -14.25 -2.65
C VAL A 70 -8.67 -15.14 -1.45
N ARG A 71 -7.38 -15.39 -1.17
CA ARG A 71 -6.94 -16.13 0.02
C ARG A 71 -7.39 -15.50 1.34
N LEU A 72 -7.37 -14.16 1.40
CA LEU A 72 -7.76 -13.40 2.58
C LEU A 72 -9.30 -13.25 2.71
N GLY A 73 -10.07 -13.73 1.74
CA GLY A 73 -11.52 -13.56 1.70
C GLY A 73 -11.96 -12.11 1.48
N TRP A 74 -11.09 -11.26 0.92
CA TRP A 74 -11.38 -9.85 0.65
C TRP A 74 -12.00 -9.61 -0.73
N ILE A 75 -11.84 -10.58 -1.64
CA ILE A 75 -12.50 -10.60 -2.95
C ILE A 75 -13.44 -11.80 -3.05
N SER A 76 -14.59 -11.61 -3.69
CA SER A 76 -15.60 -12.64 -3.94
C SER A 76 -15.11 -13.68 -4.97
N PRO A 77 -14.92 -14.95 -4.57
CA PRO A 77 -14.52 -16.02 -5.50
C PRO A 77 -15.56 -16.23 -6.62
N GLU A 78 -16.84 -16.03 -6.32
CA GLU A 78 -17.93 -16.15 -7.29
C GLU A 78 -17.83 -15.08 -8.38
N ILE A 79 -17.56 -13.82 -8.03
CA ILE A 79 -17.40 -12.74 -9.03
C ILE A 79 -16.15 -12.97 -9.86
N VAL A 80 -15.05 -13.40 -9.24
CA VAL A 80 -13.81 -13.77 -9.95
C VAL A 80 -14.09 -14.83 -11.00
N PHE A 81 -14.81 -15.90 -10.64
CA PHE A 81 -15.21 -16.94 -11.57
C PHE A 81 -16.14 -16.44 -12.67
N ARG A 82 -17.26 -15.78 -12.32
CA ARG A 82 -18.27 -15.35 -13.29
C ARG A 82 -17.72 -14.36 -14.32
N ARG A 83 -16.75 -13.53 -13.94
CA ARG A 83 -16.09 -12.56 -14.83
C ARG A 83 -14.79 -13.08 -15.45
N ALA A 84 -14.40 -14.32 -15.15
CA ALA A 84 -13.13 -14.89 -15.58
C ALA A 84 -11.92 -13.98 -15.28
N LEU A 85 -11.84 -13.43 -14.07
CA LEU A 85 -10.76 -12.52 -13.68
C LEU A 85 -9.45 -13.29 -13.46
N PHE A 86 -8.42 -12.99 -14.24
CA PHE A 86 -7.06 -13.52 -14.04
C PHE A 86 -6.14 -12.57 -13.27
N HIS A 87 -6.52 -11.32 -13.12
CA HIS A 87 -5.82 -10.31 -12.33
C HIS A 87 -6.83 -9.27 -11.81
N GLU A 88 -6.45 -8.48 -10.79
CA GLU A 88 -7.30 -7.39 -10.32
C GLU A 88 -7.57 -6.40 -11.47
N GLU A 89 -8.81 -5.91 -11.55
CA GLU A 89 -9.19 -4.92 -12.58
C GLU A 89 -8.43 -3.61 -12.34
N LEU A 90 -7.78 -3.10 -13.39
CA LEU A 90 -7.22 -1.76 -13.38
C LEU A 90 -8.36 -0.75 -13.32
N ARG A 91 -8.23 0.23 -12.43
CA ARG A 91 -9.07 1.43 -12.50
C ARG A 91 -8.47 2.36 -13.55
N SER A 92 -9.30 3.20 -14.15
CA SER A 92 -8.92 4.11 -15.25
C SER A 92 -7.57 4.79 -14.99
N ARG A 93 -6.72 4.85 -16.04
CA ARG A 93 -5.46 5.60 -16.06
C ARG A 93 -5.65 7.11 -16.24
N ALA A 94 -6.89 7.59 -16.37
CA ALA A 94 -7.15 9.01 -16.43
C ALA A 94 -6.94 9.63 -15.04
N GLY A 95 -5.97 10.53 -14.91
CA GLY A 95 -5.70 11.28 -13.68
C GLY A 95 -4.27 11.15 -13.16
N GLY A 96 -4.14 11.20 -11.84
CA GLY A 96 -2.91 11.05 -11.10
C GLY A 96 -2.31 9.66 -11.22
N GLU A 97 -0.98 9.61 -11.23
CA GLU A 97 -0.22 8.41 -11.49
C GLU A 97 -0.17 7.47 -10.27
N ASN A 98 -0.50 6.19 -10.48
CA ASN A 98 -0.35 5.17 -9.45
C ASN A 98 1.14 4.83 -9.25
N THR A 99 1.51 4.43 -8.04
CA THR A 99 2.82 3.84 -7.77
C THR A 99 2.69 2.45 -7.17
N HIS A 100 3.69 1.62 -7.47
CA HIS A 100 3.81 0.24 -7.03
C HIS A 100 5.12 0.08 -6.31
N THR A 101 5.05 -0.30 -5.03
CA THR A 101 6.19 -0.79 -4.28
C THR A 101 6.08 -2.31 -4.19
N VAL A 102 7.09 -3.01 -4.70
CA VAL A 102 7.14 -4.46 -4.74
C VAL A 102 8.45 -4.97 -4.15
N THR A 103 8.36 -5.99 -3.31
CA THR A 103 9.51 -6.73 -2.78
C THR A 103 9.56 -8.10 -3.44
N LEU A 104 10.68 -8.42 -4.08
CA LEU A 104 10.94 -9.66 -4.77
C LEU A 104 11.99 -10.49 -4.02
N CYS A 105 11.89 -11.80 -4.14
CA CYS A 105 13.02 -12.68 -3.84
C CYS A 105 14.07 -12.54 -4.96
N SER A 106 15.27 -12.07 -4.62
CA SER A 106 16.31 -11.75 -5.62
C SER A 106 16.72 -12.97 -6.46
N ALA A 107 16.73 -14.17 -5.87
CA ALA A 107 17.12 -15.39 -6.58
C ALA A 107 16.06 -15.90 -7.58
N THR A 108 14.77 -15.64 -7.34
CA THR A 108 13.68 -16.25 -8.12
C THR A 108 12.82 -15.24 -8.86
N GLY A 109 12.87 -13.96 -8.50
CA GLY A 109 11.93 -12.96 -8.98
C GLY A 109 10.50 -13.12 -8.46
N LYS A 110 10.26 -14.00 -7.47
CA LYS A 110 8.93 -14.19 -6.89
C LYS A 110 8.55 -12.98 -6.03
N VAL A 111 7.33 -12.47 -6.21
CA VAL A 111 6.79 -11.39 -5.38
C VAL A 111 6.56 -11.89 -3.96
N ARG A 112 7.10 -11.18 -2.97
CA ARG A 112 6.97 -11.48 -1.54
C ARG A 112 6.19 -10.42 -0.79
N GLY A 113 6.30 -9.17 -1.21
CA GLY A 113 5.61 -8.03 -0.60
C GLY A 113 5.12 -7.05 -1.66
N TYR A 114 4.03 -6.36 -1.36
CA TYR A 114 3.46 -5.35 -2.23
C TYR A 114 2.74 -4.28 -1.41
N VAL A 115 2.80 -3.03 -1.88
CA VAL A 115 1.87 -1.95 -1.53
C VAL A 115 1.70 -1.04 -2.74
N GLY A 116 0.50 -0.49 -2.91
CA GLY A 116 0.21 0.46 -3.99
C GLY A 116 -0.33 1.76 -3.44
N LEU A 117 0.08 2.87 -4.07
CA LEU A 117 -0.53 4.18 -3.89
C LEU A 117 -1.32 4.49 -5.15
N SER A 118 -2.61 4.78 -5.00
CA SER A 118 -3.47 5.14 -6.12
C SER A 118 -3.65 6.65 -6.17
N GLY A 119 -3.33 7.28 -7.30
CA GLY A 119 -3.55 8.72 -7.49
C GLY A 119 -5.03 9.07 -7.64
N SER A 120 -5.33 10.37 -7.65
CA SER A 120 -6.68 10.85 -8.00
C SER A 120 -7.06 10.44 -9.43
N LYS A 121 -8.36 10.23 -9.70
CA LYS A 121 -8.88 10.00 -11.06
C LYS A 121 -9.12 11.30 -11.84
N ASP A 122 -9.00 12.44 -11.18
CA ASP A 122 -9.23 13.73 -11.80
C ASP A 122 -8.07 14.02 -12.77
N VAL A 123 -8.39 14.31 -14.03
CA VAL A 123 -7.39 14.70 -15.05
C VAL A 123 -6.73 16.03 -14.68
N ARG A 124 -7.48 16.93 -14.02
CA ARG A 124 -7.00 18.24 -13.58
C ARG A 124 -6.71 18.23 -12.08
N PRO A 125 -5.71 18.99 -11.61
CA PRO A 125 -5.38 19.10 -10.19
C PRO A 125 -6.40 19.99 -9.46
N LEU A 126 -7.61 19.49 -9.23
CA LEU A 126 -8.67 20.23 -8.53
C LEU A 126 -8.30 20.48 -7.04
N PRO A 127 -8.77 21.60 -6.44
CA PRO A 127 -8.67 21.83 -5.00
C PRO A 127 -9.27 20.70 -4.17
N LEU A 128 -8.78 20.51 -2.94
CA LEU A 128 -9.20 19.42 -2.05
C LEU A 128 -10.66 19.52 -1.58
N ASP A 129 -11.22 20.72 -1.53
CA ASP A 129 -12.60 21.05 -1.17
C ASP A 129 -13.52 21.23 -2.39
N SER A 130 -13.02 21.01 -3.61
CA SER A 130 -13.82 21.10 -4.82
C SER A 130 -14.95 20.07 -4.80
N ALA A 131 -16.20 20.52 -4.98
CA ALA A 131 -17.36 19.63 -5.11
C ALA A 131 -17.29 18.75 -6.38
N ASP A 132 -16.54 19.18 -7.39
CA ASP A 132 -16.39 18.49 -8.68
C ASP A 132 -15.32 17.41 -8.67
N ARG A 133 -14.55 17.27 -7.58
CA ARG A 133 -13.48 16.26 -7.52
C ARG A 133 -14.08 14.86 -7.41
N GLU A 134 -13.46 13.90 -8.09
CA GLU A 134 -13.76 12.49 -7.87
C GLU A 134 -13.39 12.08 -6.45
N ARG A 135 -14.30 11.36 -5.78
CA ARG A 135 -14.02 10.82 -4.45
C ARG A 135 -13.02 9.69 -4.54
N PHE A 136 -12.10 9.65 -3.59
CA PHE A 136 -11.28 8.46 -3.41
C PHE A 136 -12.17 7.27 -3.05
N PRO A 137 -11.85 6.05 -3.49
CA PRO A 137 -12.64 4.87 -3.20
C PRO A 137 -12.98 4.66 -1.71
N THR A 138 -12.05 4.96 -0.80
CA THR A 138 -12.30 4.99 0.65
C THR A 138 -13.41 5.99 1.01
N GLU A 139 -13.34 7.22 0.50
CA GLU A 139 -14.37 8.25 0.71
C GLU A 139 -15.74 7.80 0.19
N ALA A 140 -15.76 7.15 -0.96
CA ALA A 140 -16.98 6.60 -1.56
C ALA A 140 -17.57 5.46 -0.73
N ALA A 141 -16.74 4.49 -0.31
CA ALA A 141 -17.17 3.33 0.47
C ALA A 141 -17.72 3.75 1.85
N HIS A 142 -17.06 4.73 2.49
CA HIS A 142 -17.43 5.23 3.81
C HIS A 142 -18.45 6.38 3.78
N ARG A 143 -18.75 6.94 2.60
CA ARG A 143 -19.62 8.11 2.39
C ARG A 143 -19.19 9.35 3.18
N VAL A 144 -17.88 9.60 3.22
CA VAL A 144 -17.27 10.75 3.91
C VAL A 144 -16.49 11.62 2.93
N ASP A 145 -16.18 12.84 3.35
CA ASP A 145 -15.15 13.70 2.74
C ASP A 145 -13.95 13.73 3.69
N LEU A 146 -12.79 13.24 3.24
CA LEU A 146 -11.57 13.19 4.04
C LEU A 146 -10.66 14.41 3.81
N LEU A 147 -10.95 15.23 2.80
CA LEU A 147 -9.98 16.18 2.23
C LEU A 147 -10.39 17.63 2.43
N ALA A 148 -11.69 17.94 2.52
CA ALA A 148 -12.18 19.31 2.61
C ALA A 148 -11.55 20.10 3.79
N ALA A 149 -11.43 19.47 4.96
CA ALA A 149 -10.81 20.09 6.14
C ALA A 149 -9.29 20.34 5.99
N ARG A 150 -8.66 19.76 4.96
CA ARG A 150 -7.23 19.92 4.66
C ARG A 150 -6.98 20.83 3.44
N ALA A 151 -8.04 21.42 2.88
CA ALA A 151 -7.92 22.35 1.77
C ALA A 151 -7.11 23.58 2.19
N ALA A 152 -6.12 23.92 1.37
CA ALA A 152 -5.28 25.10 1.53
C ALA A 152 -4.72 25.50 0.15
N PRO A 153 -4.31 26.77 -0.04
CA PRO A 153 -3.74 27.22 -1.30
C PRO A 153 -2.60 26.32 -1.78
N GLY A 154 -2.67 25.89 -3.05
CA GLY A 154 -1.66 25.02 -3.68
C GLY A 154 -1.77 23.53 -3.34
N TRP A 155 -2.69 23.11 -2.47
CA TRP A 155 -3.07 21.72 -2.30
C TRP A 155 -4.15 21.32 -3.31
N THR A 156 -3.94 20.16 -3.91
CA THR A 156 -4.84 19.62 -4.94
C THR A 156 -4.95 18.12 -4.80
N VAL A 157 -5.97 17.53 -5.41
CA VAL A 157 -6.19 16.07 -5.40
C VAL A 157 -5.04 15.25 -5.99
N HIS A 158 -4.13 15.88 -6.75
CA HIS A 158 -2.91 15.23 -7.26
C HIS A 158 -1.81 15.08 -6.20
N HIS A 159 -1.94 15.76 -5.05
CA HIS A 159 -1.07 15.56 -3.89
C HIS A 159 -1.60 14.48 -2.94
N VAL A 160 -2.73 13.86 -3.26
CA VAL A 160 -3.39 12.86 -2.41
C VAL A 160 -3.27 11.49 -3.06
N PHE A 161 -2.84 10.52 -2.26
CA PHE A 161 -2.69 9.14 -2.70
C PHE A 161 -3.45 8.21 -1.77
N GLU A 162 -4.29 7.36 -2.34
CA GLU A 162 -4.95 6.31 -1.58
C GLU A 162 -4.03 5.12 -1.40
N VAL A 163 -3.63 4.83 -0.16
CA VAL A 163 -2.84 3.66 0.15
C VAL A 163 -3.71 2.42 0.17
N LYS A 164 -3.26 1.39 -0.57
CA LYS A 164 -3.93 0.10 -0.62
C LYS A 164 -2.97 -1.05 -0.60
N ARG A 165 -3.52 -2.23 -0.29
CA ARG A 165 -2.92 -3.52 -0.62
C ARG A 165 -1.57 -3.72 0.07
N PHE A 166 -1.44 -3.44 1.37
CA PHE A 166 -0.31 -3.96 2.15
C PHE A 166 -0.41 -5.48 2.18
N LEU A 167 0.27 -6.12 1.25
CA LEU A 167 0.19 -7.54 0.99
C LEU A 167 1.54 -8.18 1.20
N ARG A 168 1.50 -9.32 1.88
CA ARG A 168 2.59 -10.28 1.93
C ARG A 168 2.13 -11.55 1.23
N ASP A 169 3.04 -12.23 0.55
CA ASP A 169 2.83 -13.58 0.04
C ASP A 169 2.43 -14.51 1.19
N GLN A 170 1.16 -14.93 1.21
CA GLN A 170 0.63 -15.82 2.25
C GLN A 170 1.21 -17.23 2.15
N ALA A 171 1.76 -17.63 1.00
CA ALA A 171 2.42 -18.92 0.80
C ALA A 171 3.93 -18.88 1.12
N MET A 172 4.44 -17.75 1.60
CA MET A 172 5.85 -17.62 1.97
C MET A 172 6.17 -18.49 3.20
N PRO A 173 7.17 -19.38 3.14
CA PRO A 173 7.62 -20.14 4.31
C PRO A 173 8.08 -19.22 5.45
N PRO A 174 7.93 -19.64 6.72
CA PRO A 174 8.52 -18.92 7.84
C PRO A 174 10.05 -18.86 7.71
N GLY A 175 10.65 -17.80 8.25
CA GLY A 175 12.09 -17.59 8.25
C GLY A 175 12.47 -16.10 8.22
N PRO A 176 13.77 -15.78 8.23
CA PRO A 176 14.25 -14.40 8.32
C PRO A 176 13.72 -13.48 7.21
N ALA A 177 13.63 -13.98 5.97
CA ALA A 177 13.05 -13.19 4.88
C ALA A 177 11.57 -12.86 5.13
N ALA A 178 10.79 -13.77 5.73
CA ALA A 178 9.37 -13.59 5.95
C ALA A 178 9.05 -12.52 7.01
N THR A 179 9.97 -12.29 7.95
CA THR A 179 9.88 -11.23 8.98
C THR A 179 10.37 -9.89 8.46
N ARG A 180 11.25 -9.88 7.45
CA ARG A 180 11.83 -8.67 6.83
C ARG A 180 10.99 -8.07 5.70
N VAL A 181 10.25 -8.89 4.94
CA VAL A 181 9.40 -8.42 3.83
C VAL A 181 8.49 -7.24 4.20
N PRO A 182 7.78 -7.24 5.34
CA PRO A 182 6.97 -6.07 5.72
C PRO A 182 7.80 -4.78 5.82
N TRP A 183 9.02 -4.84 6.36
CA TRP A 183 9.89 -3.67 6.51
C TRP A 183 10.47 -3.19 5.18
N HIS A 184 10.75 -4.11 4.25
CA HIS A 184 11.09 -3.77 2.87
C HIS A 184 9.95 -2.99 2.19
N VAL A 185 8.71 -3.46 2.33
CA VAL A 185 7.52 -2.79 1.79
C VAL A 185 7.34 -1.42 2.43
N VAL A 186 7.50 -1.32 3.75
CA VAL A 186 7.44 -0.06 4.49
C VAL A 186 8.49 0.94 4.04
N LEU A 187 9.74 0.50 3.87
CA LEU A 187 10.83 1.35 3.41
C LEU A 187 10.51 1.92 2.02
N GLY A 188 10.11 1.06 1.07
CA GLY A 188 9.75 1.50 -0.28
C GLY A 188 8.56 2.45 -0.29
N PHE A 189 7.54 2.18 0.53
CA PHE A 189 6.40 3.08 0.73
C PHE A 189 6.83 4.45 1.25
N GLY A 190 7.63 4.48 2.32
CA GLY A 190 8.07 5.73 2.91
C GLY A 190 8.98 6.55 1.99
N ARG A 191 9.91 5.89 1.29
CA ARG A 191 10.74 6.53 0.25
C ARG A 191 9.89 7.08 -0.89
N THR A 192 8.83 6.37 -1.28
CA THR A 192 7.89 6.84 -2.29
C THR A 192 7.14 8.09 -1.85
N LEU A 193 6.62 8.13 -0.61
CA LEU A 193 5.95 9.33 -0.09
C LEU A 193 6.88 10.54 -0.03
N LEU A 194 8.13 10.35 0.44
CA LEU A 194 9.13 11.42 0.46
C LEU A 194 9.44 11.95 -0.95
N ARG A 195 9.50 11.06 -1.96
CA ARG A 195 9.73 11.46 -3.35
C ARG A 195 8.53 12.21 -3.93
N LEU A 196 7.31 11.73 -3.68
CA LEU A 196 6.08 12.35 -4.18
C LEU A 196 5.80 13.71 -3.53
N GLY A 197 6.03 13.83 -2.22
CA GLY A 197 5.83 15.08 -1.49
C GLY A 197 6.90 16.14 -1.75
N GLY A 198 8.05 15.75 -2.30
CA GLY A 198 9.18 16.66 -2.53
C GLY A 198 9.73 17.30 -1.25
N PRO A 199 10.56 18.36 -1.38
CA PRO A 199 11.13 19.06 -0.23
C PRO A 199 10.07 19.63 0.73
N ASP A 200 8.95 20.08 0.18
CA ASP A 200 7.83 20.68 0.93
C ASP A 200 6.93 19.64 1.60
N ARG A 201 7.18 18.34 1.36
CA ARG A 201 6.38 17.21 1.90
C ARG A 201 4.89 17.35 1.60
N ARG A 202 4.57 17.90 0.43
CA ARG A 202 3.20 18.14 -0.02
C ARG A 202 2.58 16.85 -0.53
N VAL A 203 2.30 15.93 0.38
CA VAL A 203 1.64 14.65 0.11
C VAL A 203 0.71 14.29 1.25
N LEU A 204 -0.50 13.84 0.91
CA LEU A 204 -1.45 13.24 1.84
C LEU A 204 -1.70 11.80 1.43
N VAL A 205 -1.89 10.95 2.44
CA VAL A 205 -2.26 9.56 2.27
C VAL A 205 -3.67 9.37 2.78
N VAL A 206 -4.56 8.83 1.97
CA VAL A 206 -5.89 8.42 2.42
C VAL A 206 -6.04 6.91 2.34
N GLY A 207 -6.96 6.34 3.07
CA GLY A 207 -7.24 4.91 3.01
C GLY A 207 -8.15 4.49 4.14
N ASP A 208 -8.44 3.20 4.19
CA ASP A 208 -9.13 2.57 5.30
C ASP A 208 -8.33 1.39 5.85
N ALA A 209 -8.36 1.26 7.17
CA ALA A 209 -7.59 0.23 7.85
C ALA A 209 -8.25 -0.19 9.16
N LYS A 210 -7.98 -1.42 9.60
CA LYS A 210 -8.35 -1.89 10.93
C LYS A 210 -7.44 -1.21 11.97
N GLU A 211 -8.01 -0.47 12.91
CA GLU A 211 -7.27 0.31 13.92
C GLU A 211 -6.23 -0.51 14.67
N ARG A 212 -6.62 -1.68 15.19
CA ARG A 212 -5.77 -2.51 16.05
C ARG A 212 -4.64 -3.23 15.30
N VAL A 213 -4.63 -3.19 13.97
CA VAL A 213 -3.67 -3.90 13.14
C VAL A 213 -2.99 -2.93 12.18
N ALA A 214 -3.63 -2.58 11.07
CA ALA A 214 -2.98 -1.86 9.97
C ALA A 214 -2.68 -0.39 10.31
N MET A 215 -3.56 0.31 11.04
CA MET A 215 -3.30 1.72 11.42
C MET A 215 -2.10 1.83 12.36
N ARG A 216 -1.96 0.93 13.35
CA ARG A 216 -0.77 0.89 14.20
C ARG A 216 0.52 0.72 13.41
N HIS A 217 0.50 -0.03 12.31
CA HIS A 217 1.65 -0.13 11.43
C HIS A 217 1.89 1.19 10.71
N LEU A 218 0.89 1.79 10.08
CA LEU A 218 1.01 3.09 9.40
C LEU A 218 1.50 4.21 10.33
N GLU A 219 0.94 4.25 11.53
CA GLU A 219 1.43 5.06 12.63
C GLU A 219 2.89 4.69 12.81
N LEU A 220 3.28 3.46 13.15
CA LEU A 220 4.68 2.99 13.34
C LEU A 220 5.64 3.28 12.17
N MET A 221 5.15 3.56 10.96
CA MET A 221 5.95 4.03 9.82
C MET A 221 6.26 5.52 9.86
N GLY A 222 5.54 6.30 10.68
CA GLY A 222 5.80 7.71 10.95
C GLY A 222 4.67 8.61 10.50
N LEU A 223 3.58 8.07 9.97
CA LEU A 223 2.46 8.88 9.50
C LEU A 223 1.69 9.49 10.66
N ASP A 224 1.26 10.73 10.47
CA ASP A 224 0.36 11.43 11.38
C ASP A 224 -1.07 11.21 10.88
N LEU A 225 -1.80 10.26 11.50
CA LEU A 225 -3.11 9.80 11.04
C LEU A 225 -4.24 10.51 11.79
N GLU A 226 -5.18 11.06 11.04
CA GLU A 226 -6.49 11.46 11.52
C GLU A 226 -7.51 10.40 11.08
N VAL A 227 -8.14 9.74 12.06
CA VAL A 227 -9.12 8.65 11.84
C VAL A 227 -10.52 9.19 12.00
N VAL A 228 -11.39 8.92 11.03
CA VAL A 228 -12.81 9.28 11.09
C VAL A 228 -13.62 8.12 11.64
N HIS A 229 -14.33 8.36 12.74
CA HIS A 229 -15.15 7.37 13.43
C HIS A 229 -16.62 7.47 13.00
N GLY A 230 -17.42 6.45 13.34
CA GLY A 230 -18.87 6.46 13.11
C GLY A 230 -19.31 6.20 11.67
N THR A 231 -18.44 5.69 10.81
CA THR A 231 -18.77 5.31 9.43
C THR A 231 -19.21 3.85 9.33
N SER A 232 -19.94 3.52 8.27
CA SER A 232 -20.40 2.16 7.96
C SER A 232 -20.06 1.83 6.50
N PRO A 233 -18.84 1.36 6.22
CA PRO A 233 -18.42 1.14 4.85
C PRO A 233 -19.22 0.04 4.17
N SER A 234 -19.48 0.21 2.88
CA SER A 234 -20.11 -0.82 2.07
C SER A 234 -19.76 -0.68 0.59
N LEU A 235 -19.83 -1.79 -0.13
CA LEU A 235 -19.79 -1.81 -1.59
C LEU A 235 -20.99 -2.59 -2.11
N PRO A 236 -21.44 -2.32 -3.35
CA PRO A 236 -22.45 -3.14 -4.01
C PRO A 236 -22.01 -4.60 -4.08
N ARG A 237 -22.94 -5.55 -3.94
CA ARG A 237 -22.64 -7.00 -4.08
C ARG A 237 -22.15 -7.40 -5.48
N THR A 238 -22.21 -6.49 -6.44
CA THR A 238 -21.62 -6.64 -7.78
C THR A 238 -20.15 -6.23 -7.84
N ASP A 239 -19.61 -5.54 -6.83
CA ASP A 239 -18.18 -5.20 -6.75
C ASP A 239 -17.40 -6.42 -6.24
N PRO A 240 -16.35 -6.89 -6.93
CA PRO A 240 -15.56 -8.03 -6.46
C PRO A 240 -15.02 -7.88 -5.04
N ASN A 241 -14.78 -6.65 -4.56
CA ASN A 241 -14.22 -6.36 -3.24
C ASN A 241 -15.27 -6.22 -2.13
N TRP A 242 -16.57 -6.38 -2.42
CA TRP A 242 -17.61 -6.26 -1.39
C TRP A 242 -17.34 -7.08 -0.11
N PRO A 243 -16.72 -8.28 -0.14
CA PRO A 243 -16.46 -9.05 1.07
C PRO A 243 -15.52 -8.37 2.07
N ILE A 244 -14.70 -7.40 1.64
CA ILE A 244 -13.78 -6.67 2.54
C ILE A 244 -14.54 -5.91 3.64
N TYR A 245 -15.77 -5.47 3.35
CA TYR A 245 -16.63 -4.74 4.28
C TYR A 245 -17.71 -5.62 4.93
N ALA A 246 -17.73 -6.92 4.63
CA ALA A 246 -18.60 -7.89 5.28
C ALA A 246 -17.92 -8.62 6.46
N GLN A 247 -16.70 -8.18 6.81
CA GLN A 247 -15.90 -8.74 7.91
C GLN A 247 -16.38 -8.18 9.26
N GLU A 248 -16.26 -8.95 10.34
CA GLU A 248 -16.66 -8.52 11.69
C GLU A 248 -15.96 -7.24 12.15
N ASN A 249 -14.67 -7.14 11.85
CA ASN A 249 -13.85 -5.98 12.20
C ASN A 249 -13.76 -5.02 11.01
N LEU A 250 -14.64 -4.03 11.00
CA LEU A 250 -14.70 -3.02 9.94
C LEU A 250 -13.48 -2.11 9.96
N ALA A 251 -13.01 -1.77 8.75
CA ALA A 251 -11.99 -0.75 8.57
C ALA A 251 -12.55 0.63 8.91
N LYS A 252 -11.67 1.56 9.29
CA LYS A 252 -12.01 2.98 9.49
C LYS A 252 -11.24 3.83 8.50
N PRO A 253 -11.86 4.85 7.91
CA PRO A 253 -11.19 5.72 6.95
C PRO A 253 -10.29 6.71 7.70
N PHE A 254 -9.20 7.08 7.07
CA PHE A 254 -8.22 8.01 7.62
C PHE A 254 -7.64 8.92 6.55
N VAL A 255 -7.10 10.05 7.01
CA VAL A 255 -6.17 10.90 6.26
C VAL A 255 -4.86 11.01 7.05
N GLY A 256 -3.74 10.83 6.35
CA GLY A 256 -2.40 10.78 6.91
C GLY A 256 -1.51 11.84 6.29
N ALA A 257 -0.84 12.65 7.11
CA ALA A 257 0.20 13.57 6.67
C ALA A 257 1.60 13.00 6.92
N VAL A 258 2.58 13.48 6.17
CA VAL A 258 4.01 13.15 6.34
C VAL A 258 4.66 14.18 7.28
N PRO A 259 4.93 13.86 8.56
CA PRO A 259 5.48 14.82 9.50
C PRO A 259 6.96 15.15 9.24
N PRO A 260 7.51 16.22 9.84
CA PRO A 260 8.93 16.58 9.74
C PRO A 260 9.92 15.46 10.11
N SER A 261 9.57 14.59 11.05
CA SER A 261 10.42 13.46 11.47
C SER A 261 10.42 12.26 10.51
N TYR A 262 9.50 12.22 9.53
CA TYR A 262 9.26 11.03 8.70
C TYR A 262 10.50 10.54 7.95
N ALA A 263 11.29 11.46 7.39
CA ALA A 263 12.52 11.13 6.67
C ALA A 263 13.54 10.38 7.54
N ASP A 264 13.65 10.76 8.82
CA ASP A 264 14.56 10.10 9.75
C ASP A 264 14.04 8.73 10.20
N ASP A 265 12.72 8.57 10.31
CA ASP A 265 12.10 7.28 10.63
C ASP A 265 12.31 6.30 9.48
N VAL A 266 12.11 6.75 8.22
CA VAL A 266 12.43 5.97 7.01
C VAL A 266 13.91 5.60 6.96
N ARG A 267 14.82 6.54 7.24
CA ARG A 267 16.26 6.28 7.33
C ARG A 267 16.62 5.27 8.42
N THR A 268 15.95 5.33 9.57
CA THR A 268 16.14 4.36 10.66
C THR A 268 15.78 2.94 10.24
N ILE A 269 14.72 2.78 9.43
CA ILE A 269 14.31 1.49 8.87
C ILE A 269 15.35 0.99 7.87
N GLU A 270 15.84 1.87 7.00
CA GLU A 270 16.87 1.54 6.01
C GLU A 270 18.19 1.11 6.66
N GLU A 271 18.67 1.86 7.66
CA GLU A 271 19.86 1.50 8.44
C GLU A 271 19.68 0.10 9.06
N HIS A 272 18.53 -0.16 9.70
CA HIS A 272 18.28 -1.47 10.30
C HIS A 272 18.29 -2.60 9.27
N LEU A 273 17.67 -2.40 8.11
CA LEU A 273 17.66 -3.40 7.05
C LEU A 273 19.05 -3.63 6.44
N SER A 274 19.88 -2.59 6.34
CA SER A 274 21.23 -2.66 5.76
C SER A 274 22.26 -3.30 6.70
N TYR A 275 22.22 -3.02 8.00
CA TYR A 275 23.26 -3.47 8.95
C TYR A 275 23.00 -4.86 9.55
N HIS A 276 21.77 -5.36 9.45
CA HIS A 276 21.36 -6.63 10.06
C HIS A 276 20.79 -7.61 9.02
N PRO A 277 21.50 -7.95 7.93
CA PRO A 277 21.01 -8.94 6.97
C PRO A 277 20.91 -10.31 7.66
N GLY A 278 19.69 -10.82 7.78
CA GLY A 278 19.43 -12.16 8.33
C GLY A 278 19.28 -12.27 9.86
N GLU A 279 19.40 -11.18 10.62
CA GLU A 279 19.18 -11.22 12.07
C GLU A 279 17.70 -10.99 12.45
N GLU A 280 17.23 -11.69 13.48
CA GLU A 280 16.04 -11.31 14.26
C GLU A 280 16.50 -10.61 15.56
N PRO A 281 15.87 -9.49 16.02
CA PRO A 281 14.46 -9.18 15.78
C PRO A 281 14.16 -7.70 15.43
N VAL A 282 13.16 -7.57 14.57
CA VAL A 282 12.30 -6.39 14.34
C VAL A 282 11.97 -5.59 15.61
N ARG A 283 11.91 -6.24 16.78
CA ARG A 283 11.64 -5.61 18.07
C ARG A 283 12.57 -4.45 18.40
N ALA A 284 13.86 -4.55 18.05
CA ALA A 284 14.82 -3.47 18.29
C ALA A 284 14.48 -2.23 17.45
N LEU A 285 14.16 -2.44 16.16
CA LEU A 285 13.68 -1.39 15.27
C LEU A 285 12.40 -0.74 15.80
N ILE A 286 11.40 -1.55 16.17
CA ILE A 286 10.14 -1.07 16.73
C ILE A 286 10.39 -0.20 17.97
N SER A 287 11.21 -0.66 18.91
CA SER A 287 11.56 0.09 20.11
C SER A 287 12.24 1.42 19.78
N LYS A 288 13.19 1.43 18.84
CA LYS A 288 13.89 2.65 18.39
C LYS A 288 12.89 3.66 17.78
N LEU A 289 11.98 3.20 16.92
CA LEU A 289 10.93 4.06 16.32
C LEU A 289 10.00 4.64 17.38
N TRP A 290 9.56 3.83 18.36
CA TRP A 290 8.73 4.32 19.46
C TRP A 290 9.43 5.37 20.34
N GLN A 291 10.70 5.14 20.68
CA GLN A 291 11.49 6.08 21.48
C GLN A 291 11.61 7.44 20.78
N ARG A 292 11.92 7.44 19.47
CA ARG A 292 12.00 8.66 18.66
C ARG A 292 10.71 9.47 18.70
N ARG A 293 9.56 8.80 18.67
CA ARG A 293 8.26 9.49 18.72
C ARG A 293 7.91 10.05 20.06
N ARG A 294 8.19 9.31 21.12
CA ARG A 294 7.98 9.82 22.48
C ARG A 294 8.83 11.08 22.69
N ALA A 295 10.06 11.09 22.18
CA ALA A 295 10.91 12.28 22.20
C ALA A 295 10.32 13.44 21.36
N ALA A 296 9.84 13.17 20.14
CA ALA A 296 9.22 14.19 19.29
C ALA A 296 7.93 14.77 19.90
N ALA A 297 7.10 13.93 20.51
CA ALA A 297 5.88 14.36 21.20
C ALA A 297 6.20 15.19 22.45
N ALA A 298 7.20 14.79 23.24
CA ALA A 298 7.66 15.55 24.40
C ALA A 298 8.21 16.94 24.00
N ALA A 299 8.95 17.03 22.90
CA ALA A 299 9.44 18.30 22.37
C ALA A 299 8.31 19.25 21.93
N LYS A 300 7.22 18.72 21.35
CA LYS A 300 6.02 19.51 21.02
C LYS A 300 5.24 19.96 22.26
N GLY A 301 5.14 19.11 23.29
CA GLY A 301 4.44 19.42 24.54
C GLY A 301 5.20 20.39 25.47
N GLY A 302 6.53 20.47 25.35
CA GLY A 302 7.36 21.41 26.11
C GLY A 302 7.43 22.84 25.53
N ALA A 303 6.96 23.04 24.29
CA ALA A 303 6.94 24.33 23.60
C ALA A 303 5.70 25.19 23.94
N VAL A 304 4.84 24.72 24.85
CA VAL A 304 3.71 25.46 25.41
C VAL A 304 3.97 25.67 26.90
N ARG A 305 4.88 26.60 27.23
CA ARG A 305 4.99 27.24 28.55
C ARG A 305 5.42 28.68 28.39
#